data_AF-A0A224Y7Z3-F1
#
_entry.id   AF-A0A224Y7Z3-F1
#
_cell.length_a   1.000
_cell.length_b   1.000
_cell.length_c   1.000
_cell.angle_alpha   90.00
_cell.angle_beta   90.00
_cell.angle_gamma   90.00
#
_symmetry.space_group_name_H-M   'P 1'
#
loop_
_entity.id
_entity.type
_entity.pdbx_description
1 polymer ?
#
loop_
_entity_poly.entity_id
_entity_poly.type
_entity_poly.pdbx_seq_one_letter_code
_entity_poly.pdbx_strand_id
1 'polypeptide(L)'
;MKYYVLPLTAVLTIMVATQALGANSVIALTFDNEKCYYKGQQINSSSPMYPEDECIVYVCQPRNQRMLLYGCPPPKGHTLYDPKNDSLWPQCCNIK
;
A
#
# COMPACT_ATOMS: atom_id res chain seq x y z
N MET A 1 58.42 16.42 41.58
CA MET A 1 57.23 16.96 42.27
C MET A 1 56.41 17.76 41.26
N LYS A 2 55.13 17.39 41.04
CA LYS A 2 54.09 18.19 40.33
C LYS A 2 54.45 18.59 38.87
N TYR A 3 53.57 18.87 37.90
CA TYR A 3 52.10 18.86 37.74
C TYR A 3 51.84 18.22 36.33
N TYR A 4 50.63 17.97 35.82
CA TYR A 4 49.24 18.11 36.26
C TYR A 4 48.47 16.82 35.93
N VAL A 5 47.28 16.64 36.51
CA VAL A 5 46.21 15.77 36.00
C VAL A 5 45.01 16.67 35.74
N LEU A 6 44.46 16.66 34.52
CA LEU A 6 43.05 16.99 34.24
C LEU A 6 42.68 16.49 32.84
N PRO A 7 41.46 15.93 32.64
CA PRO A 7 41.11 15.20 31.43
C PRO A 7 40.43 16.11 30.41
N LEU A 8 40.79 15.99 29.12
CA LEU A 8 40.08 16.68 28.05
C LEU A 8 38.85 15.88 27.60
N THR A 9 37.81 15.87 28.43
CA THR A 9 36.48 15.31 28.14
C THR A 9 35.73 16.20 27.13
N ALA A 10 36.27 16.36 25.92
CA ALA A 10 35.85 17.44 25.01
C ALA A 10 36.05 17.16 23.50
N VAL A 11 35.84 15.93 23.01
CA VAL A 11 35.76 15.70 21.55
C VAL A 11 34.59 14.76 21.21
N LEU A 12 33.60 15.34 20.52
CA LEU A 12 32.53 14.69 19.76
C LEU A 12 31.70 13.62 20.50
N THR A 13 30.67 14.12 21.18
CA THR A 13 29.31 13.58 20.98
C THR A 13 29.04 13.43 19.48
N ILE A 14 29.23 12.21 18.95
CA ILE A 14 28.78 11.87 17.61
C ILE A 14 27.26 12.00 17.62
N MET A 15 26.75 13.02 16.92
CA MET A 15 25.33 13.15 16.65
C MET A 15 24.91 11.92 15.85
N VAL A 16 24.28 10.95 16.52
CA VAL A 16 23.57 9.88 15.84
C VAL A 16 22.41 10.56 15.12
N ALA A 17 22.63 10.88 13.85
CA ALA A 17 21.57 11.37 12.98
C ALA A 17 20.55 10.24 12.83
N THR A 18 19.53 10.27 13.69
CA THR A 18 18.31 9.49 13.54
C THR A 18 17.63 9.96 12.26
N GLN A 19 18.05 9.38 11.14
CA GLN A 19 17.33 9.47 9.89
C GLN A 19 16.00 8.76 10.12
N ALA A 20 15.00 9.55 10.52
CA ALA A 20 13.61 9.19 10.30
C ALA A 20 13.41 9.13 8.78
N LEU A 21 13.76 7.98 8.19
CA LEU A 21 13.14 7.58 6.94
C LEU A 21 11.65 7.50 7.27
N GLY A 22 10.93 8.58 6.95
CA GLY A 22 9.49 8.54 6.81
C GLY A 22 9.21 7.39 5.85
N ALA A 23 8.65 6.31 6.40
CA ALA A 23 8.41 5.11 5.64
C ALA A 23 7.26 5.38 4.67
N ASN A 24 7.61 6.00 3.53
CA ASN A 24 6.88 5.90 2.29
C ASN A 24 6.89 4.42 1.95
N SER A 25 5.95 3.68 2.53
CA SER A 25 5.74 2.27 2.32
C SER A 25 5.30 2.10 0.87
N VAL A 26 6.29 1.92 0.00
CA VAL A 26 6.07 1.51 -1.39
C VAL A 26 5.24 0.24 -1.30
N ILE A 27 3.96 0.35 -1.67
CA ILE A 27 3.01 -0.76 -1.61
C ILE A 27 3.37 -1.70 -2.76
N ALA A 28 4.37 -2.54 -2.51
CA ALA A 28 4.89 -3.47 -3.47
C ALA A 28 3.85 -4.56 -3.73
N LEU A 29 3.52 -4.74 -5.00
CA LEU A 29 2.85 -5.94 -5.48
C LEU A 29 3.90 -7.04 -5.61
N THR A 30 3.75 -8.12 -4.85
CA THR A 30 4.61 -9.31 -4.98
C THR A 30 3.81 -10.52 -5.44
N PHE A 31 4.51 -11.51 -6.01
CA PHE A 31 3.93 -12.73 -6.56
C PHE A 31 4.63 -13.93 -5.94
N ASP A 32 3.86 -14.90 -5.46
CA ASP A 32 4.38 -16.19 -5.00
C ASP A 32 3.43 -17.29 -5.44
N ASN A 33 3.95 -18.27 -6.19
CA ASN A 33 3.21 -19.40 -6.75
C ASN A 33 1.90 -18.99 -7.47
N GLU A 34 0.75 -19.19 -6.81
CA GLU A 34 -0.60 -18.92 -7.31
C GLU A 34 -1.26 -17.70 -6.63
N LYS A 35 -0.46 -16.84 -6.01
CA LYS A 35 -0.92 -15.72 -5.17
C LYS A 35 -0.23 -14.41 -5.54
N CYS A 36 -0.96 -13.33 -5.31
CA CYS A 36 -0.46 -11.96 -5.33
C CYS A 36 -0.59 -11.39 -3.92
N TYR A 37 0.38 -10.59 -3.49
CA TYR A 37 0.32 -9.86 -2.23
C TYR A 37 0.33 -8.36 -2.52
N TYR A 38 -0.68 -7.65 -2.04
CA TYR A 38 -0.86 -6.22 -2.30
C TYR A 38 -1.61 -5.56 -1.15
N LYS A 39 -1.19 -4.35 -0.72
CA LYS A 39 -1.77 -3.66 0.47
C LYS A 39 -1.84 -4.55 1.74
N GLY A 40 -0.92 -5.52 1.89
CA GLY A 40 -0.94 -6.50 2.99
C GLY A 40 -1.94 -7.65 2.84
N GLN A 41 -2.72 -7.67 1.75
CA GLN A 41 -3.74 -8.68 1.45
C GLN A 41 -3.18 -9.78 0.54
N GLN A 42 -3.62 -11.02 0.75
CA GLN A 42 -3.31 -12.15 -0.13
C GLN A 42 -4.48 -12.39 -1.11
N ILE A 43 -4.21 -12.30 -2.40
CA ILE A 43 -5.19 -12.47 -3.48
C ILE A 43 -4.83 -13.76 -4.24
N ASN A 44 -5.76 -14.72 -4.27
CA ASN A 44 -5.56 -15.99 -4.99
C ASN A 44 -5.79 -15.80 -6.49
N SER A 45 -5.06 -16.52 -7.36
CA SER A 45 -5.28 -16.44 -8.81
C SER A 45 -6.62 -17.02 -9.29
N SER A 46 -7.24 -17.88 -8.47
CA SER A 46 -8.53 -18.53 -8.77
C SER A 46 -9.76 -17.73 -8.33
N SER A 47 -9.60 -16.71 -7.47
CA SER A 47 -10.70 -15.90 -6.94
C SER A 47 -10.34 -14.42 -6.93
N PRO A 48 -11.15 -13.55 -7.55
CA PRO A 48 -11.01 -12.12 -7.38
C PRO A 48 -11.15 -11.71 -5.91
N MET A 49 -10.54 -10.58 -5.54
CA MET A 49 -10.74 -9.94 -4.24
C MET A 49 -11.52 -8.63 -4.41
N TYR A 50 -12.51 -8.42 -3.54
CA TYR A 50 -13.34 -7.24 -3.45
C TYR A 50 -13.01 -6.50 -2.15
N PRO A 51 -12.22 -5.40 -2.18
CA PRO A 51 -12.02 -4.55 -1.02
C PRO A 51 -13.34 -3.90 -0.59
N GLU A 52 -13.55 -3.74 0.73
CA GLU A 52 -14.79 -3.17 1.28
C GLU A 52 -14.86 -1.64 1.08
N ASP A 53 -13.74 -0.95 1.22
CA ASP A 53 -13.65 0.53 1.11
C ASP A 53 -13.51 1.07 -0.33
N GLU A 54 -13.34 0.21 -1.34
CA GLU A 54 -13.06 0.60 -2.72
C GLU A 54 -13.98 -0.14 -3.70
N CYS A 55 -14.76 0.58 -4.54
CA CYS A 55 -15.63 -0.05 -5.53
C CYS A 55 -14.86 -0.54 -6.77
N ILE A 56 -14.00 -1.53 -6.55
CA ILE A 56 -13.12 -2.15 -7.53
C ILE A 56 -13.06 -3.65 -7.28
N VAL A 57 -12.43 -4.37 -8.21
CA VAL A 57 -12.05 -5.77 -8.01
C VAL A 57 -10.59 -5.98 -8.43
N TYR A 58 -9.85 -6.68 -7.57
CA TYR A 58 -8.48 -7.13 -7.85
C TYR A 58 -8.50 -8.55 -8.42
N VAL A 59 -7.84 -8.75 -9.57
CA VAL A 59 -7.69 -10.06 -10.22
C VAL A 59 -6.20 -10.39 -10.32
N CYS A 60 -5.77 -11.41 -9.59
CA CYS A 60 -4.38 -11.86 -9.56
C CYS A 60 -4.03 -12.74 -10.77
N GLN A 61 -2.95 -12.42 -11.49
CA GLN A 61 -2.41 -13.21 -12.60
C GLN A 61 -0.90 -13.47 -12.38
N PRO A 62 -0.53 -14.37 -11.44
CA PRO A 62 0.85 -14.48 -10.95
C PRO A 62 1.79 -15.07 -11.99
N ARG A 63 1.30 -15.98 -12.85
CA ARG A 63 2.04 -16.50 -14.03
C ARG A 63 2.45 -15.40 -15.01
N ASN A 64 1.70 -14.30 -15.06
CA ASN A 64 1.95 -13.15 -15.92
C ASN A 64 2.58 -11.98 -15.14
N GLN A 65 2.97 -12.21 -13.87
CA GLN A 65 3.50 -11.22 -12.93
C GLN A 65 2.73 -9.89 -12.95
N ARG A 66 1.39 -9.97 -12.95
CA ARG A 66 0.52 -8.79 -12.92
C ARG A 66 -0.72 -9.01 -12.07
N MET A 67 -1.25 -7.91 -11.56
CA MET A 67 -2.59 -7.84 -10.98
C MET A 67 -3.40 -6.87 -11.83
N LEU A 68 -4.63 -7.25 -12.18
CA LEU A 68 -5.55 -6.38 -12.90
C LEU A 68 -6.50 -5.75 -11.89
N LEU A 69 -6.72 -4.45 -12.03
CA LEU A 69 -7.64 -3.65 -11.22
C LEU A 69 -8.76 -3.18 -12.14
N TYR A 70 -9.98 -3.62 -11.86
CA TYR A 70 -11.17 -3.19 -12.58
C TYR A 70 -12.02 -2.31 -11.68
N GLY A 71 -12.33 -1.10 -12.13
CA GLY A 71 -13.31 -0.22 -11.49
C GLY A 71 -14.69 -0.33 -12.15
N CYS A 72 -15.54 0.64 -11.88
CA CYS A 72 -16.83 0.78 -12.55
C CYS A 72 -16.68 1.26 -14.00
N PRO A 73 -17.62 0.92 -14.90
CA PRO A 73 -17.71 1.57 -16.20
C PRO A 73 -17.99 3.07 -16.04
N PRO A 74 -17.61 3.92 -17.03
CA PRO A 74 -17.93 5.34 -17.01
C PRO A 74 -19.45 5.60 -16.88
N PRO A 75 -19.87 6.67 -16.18
CA PRO A 75 -21.27 7.05 -16.09
C PRO A 75 -21.88 7.35 -17.46
N LYS A 76 -23.15 6.96 -17.64
CA LYS A 76 -23.91 7.31 -18.85
C LYS A 76 -24.43 8.75 -18.73
N GLY A 77 -23.59 9.71 -19.14
CA GLY A 77 -23.92 11.13 -19.13
C GLY A 77 -23.30 11.86 -17.94
N HIS A 78 -24.02 12.84 -17.39
CA HIS A 78 -23.55 13.71 -16.29
C HIS A 78 -23.91 13.20 -14.89
N THR A 79 -24.31 11.93 -14.76
CA THR A 79 -24.68 11.34 -13.47
C THR A 79 -23.45 11.13 -12.58
N LEU A 80 -23.55 11.64 -11.36
CA LEU A 80 -22.47 11.60 -10.38
C LEU A 80 -22.42 10.22 -9.73
N TYR A 81 -21.22 9.66 -9.60
CA TYR A 81 -20.97 8.43 -8.86
C TYR A 81 -21.40 8.62 -7.38
N ASP A 82 -22.22 7.71 -6.85
CA ASP A 82 -22.62 7.71 -5.44
C ASP A 82 -21.69 6.79 -4.63
N PRO A 83 -20.74 7.34 -3.84
CA PRO A 83 -19.80 6.55 -3.06
C PRO A 83 -20.43 5.87 -1.83
N LYS A 84 -21.73 6.10 -1.53
CA LYS A 84 -22.38 5.60 -0.30
C LYS A 84 -23.10 4.25 -0.47
N ASN A 85 -22.73 3.47 -1.48
CA ASN A 85 -23.30 2.14 -1.65
C ASN A 85 -22.43 1.12 -0.93
N ASP A 86 -22.88 0.64 0.25
CA ASP A 86 -22.23 -0.39 1.09
C ASP A 86 -22.15 -1.79 0.43
N SER A 87 -22.31 -1.87 -0.89
CA SER A 87 -22.22 -3.09 -1.67
C SER A 87 -20.80 -3.28 -2.22
N LEU A 88 -20.40 -4.52 -2.50
CA LEU A 88 -19.14 -4.81 -3.20
C LEU A 88 -19.27 -4.64 -4.71
N TRP A 89 -18.15 -4.54 -5.44
CA TRP A 89 -18.14 -4.52 -6.90
C TRP A 89 -18.75 -5.82 -7.46
N PRO A 90 -19.60 -5.78 -8.51
CA PRO A 90 -19.99 -4.63 -9.31
C PRO A 90 -21.24 -3.90 -8.80
N GLN A 91 -21.82 -4.31 -7.68
CA GLN A 91 -23.10 -3.76 -7.18
C GLN A 91 -22.96 -2.33 -6.66
N CYS A 92 -21.78 -1.93 -6.18
CA CYS A 92 -21.47 -0.52 -5.89
C CYS A 92 -21.37 0.37 -7.13
N CYS A 93 -21.31 -0.18 -8.36
CA CYS A 93 -21.33 0.59 -9.60
C CYS A 93 -22.72 1.12 -9.96
N ASN A 94 -23.48 1.57 -8.97
CA ASN A 94 -24.79 2.19 -9.13
C ASN A 94 -24.60 3.63 -9.61
N ILE A 95 -24.89 3.83 -10.89
CA ILE A 95 -24.93 5.14 -11.54
C ILE A 95 -26.40 5.57 -11.54
N LYS A 96 -26.77 6.45 -10.60
CA LYS A 96 -28.12 7.05 -10.53
C LYS A 96 -28.15 8.36 -11.30
#